data_AF-A0A972U1M9-F1
#
_entry.id   AF-A0A972U1M9-F1
#
_cell.length_a   1.000
_cell.length_b   1.000
_cell.length_c   1.000
_cell.angle_alpha   90.00
_cell.angle_beta   90.00
_cell.angle_gamma   90.00
#
_symmetry.space_group_name_H-M   'P 1'
#
loop_
_entity.id
_entity.type
_entity.pdbx_description
1 polymer ?
#
loop_
_entity_poly.entity_id
_entity_poly.type
_entity_poly.pdbx_seq_one_letter_code
_entity_poly.pdbx_strand_id
1 'polypeptide(L)'
;FRRFTAPAADVAAGLRAIVATDPRAVFVVHSHYDHLPDITAVAKQTNATIFGTESTLNVARGGTVPADQLKLLAAGETHVIGEFTVTAIASPHSVVPSHNEPATPTIPEPLELPASSKALAEGGNFDFVVK
;
A
#
# COMPACT_ATOMS: atom_id res chain seq x y z
N PHE A 1 18.34 -2.11 -14.43
CA PHE A 1 17.74 -1.49 -13.24
C PHE A 1 17.17 -2.59 -12.35
N ARG A 2 17.38 -2.52 -11.03
CA ARG A 2 16.83 -3.49 -10.06
C ARG A 2 15.30 -3.50 -10.16
N ARG A 3 14.69 -4.70 -10.17
CA ARG A 3 13.24 -4.86 -10.09
C ARG A 3 12.86 -5.34 -8.69
N PHE A 4 11.73 -4.88 -8.18
CA PHE A 4 11.29 -5.04 -6.80
C PHE A 4 10.06 -5.94 -6.73
N THR A 5 10.10 -6.91 -5.83
CA THR A 5 9.03 -7.84 -5.42
C THR A 5 9.46 -8.49 -4.10
N ALA A 6 8.53 -8.97 -3.28
CA ALA A 6 8.83 -9.79 -2.13
C ALA A 6 8.44 -11.26 -2.42
N PRO A 7 9.37 -12.23 -2.26
CA PRO A 7 9.02 -13.64 -2.36
C PRO A 7 7.95 -14.01 -1.31
N ALA A 8 6.91 -14.73 -1.74
CA ALA A 8 5.80 -15.11 -0.84
C ALA A 8 6.26 -15.90 0.41
N ALA A 9 7.33 -16.69 0.29
CA ALA A 9 7.92 -17.43 1.40
C ALA A 9 8.55 -16.51 2.45
N ASP A 10 9.20 -15.42 2.03
CA ASP A 10 9.79 -14.43 2.91
C ASP A 10 8.70 -13.63 3.64
N VAL A 11 7.63 -13.27 2.93
CA VAL A 11 6.44 -12.65 3.53
C VAL A 11 5.82 -13.56 4.60
N ALA A 12 5.65 -14.84 4.29
CA ALA A 12 5.12 -15.82 5.24
C ALA A 12 6.04 -15.97 6.48
N ALA A 13 7.36 -15.93 6.28
CA ALA A 13 8.32 -15.96 7.38
C ALA A 13 8.25 -14.69 8.24
N GLY A 14 8.12 -13.51 7.62
CA GLY A 14 7.93 -12.23 8.29
C GLY A 14 6.67 -12.21 9.15
N LEU A 15 5.52 -12.61 8.58
CA LEU A 15 4.23 -12.68 9.30
C LEU A 15 4.32 -13.60 10.54
N ARG A 16 4.96 -14.77 10.41
CA ARG A 16 5.20 -15.67 11.54
C ARG A 16 6.10 -15.04 12.62
N ALA A 17 7.12 -14.30 12.22
CA ALA A 17 8.09 -13.70 13.13
C ALA A 17 7.49 -12.60 14.01
N ILE A 18 6.52 -11.83 13.50
CA ILE A 18 5.87 -10.73 14.23
C ILE A 18 4.61 -11.17 15.00
N VAL A 19 4.29 -12.48 15.02
CA VAL A 19 3.08 -13.05 15.64
C VAL A 19 1.77 -12.44 15.09
N ALA A 20 1.83 -11.78 13.93
CA ALA A 20 0.65 -11.31 13.22
C ALA A 20 0.08 -12.48 12.42
N THR A 21 -0.65 -13.36 13.11
CA THR A 21 -1.19 -14.57 12.48
C THR A 21 -2.44 -14.32 11.65
N ASP A 22 -3.12 -13.17 11.85
CA ASP A 22 -4.38 -12.84 11.16
C ASP A 22 -4.60 -11.31 11.04
N PRO A 23 -3.74 -10.56 10.33
CA PRO A 23 -3.99 -9.14 10.10
C PRO A 23 -5.27 -8.98 9.28
N ARG A 24 -6.16 -8.09 9.73
CA ARG A 24 -7.43 -7.80 9.05
C ARG A 24 -7.30 -6.70 8.00
N ALA A 25 -6.27 -5.85 8.10
CA ALA A 25 -6.06 -4.71 7.21
C ALA A 25 -4.57 -4.44 7.00
N VAL A 26 -4.23 -3.95 5.81
CA VAL A 26 -2.92 -3.41 5.43
C VAL A 26 -3.12 -1.97 4.98
N PHE A 27 -2.61 -1.00 5.74
CA PHE A 27 -2.64 0.41 5.37
C PHE A 27 -1.32 0.81 4.73
N VAL A 28 -1.37 1.25 3.47
CA VAL A 28 -0.19 1.65 2.70
C VAL A 28 -0.11 3.17 2.67
N VAL A 29 0.99 3.71 3.19
CA VAL A 29 1.24 5.16 3.27
C VAL A 29 1.38 5.80 1.90
N HIS A 30 2.15 5.18 0.99
CA HIS A 30 2.32 5.59 -0.41
C HIS A 30 2.88 4.42 -1.25
N SER A 31 2.97 4.60 -2.58
CA SER A 31 3.17 3.51 -3.56
C SER A 31 4.61 3.32 -4.06
N HIS A 32 5.62 3.78 -3.32
CA HIS A 32 7.00 3.56 -3.73
C HIS A 32 7.46 2.11 -3.54
N TYR A 33 8.59 1.80 -4.18
CA TYR A 33 9.17 0.48 -4.29
C TYR A 33 9.56 -0.18 -2.97
N ASP A 34 9.67 0.58 -1.89
CA ASP A 34 10.03 0.16 -0.54
C ASP A 34 8.80 -0.13 0.34
N HIS A 35 7.58 0.21 -0.13
CA HIS A 35 6.32 -0.01 0.58
C HIS A 35 5.38 -1.03 -0.07
N LEU A 36 5.52 -1.28 -1.37
CA LEU A 36 4.62 -2.14 -2.16
C LEU A 36 5.00 -3.61 -2.39
N PRO A 37 6.28 -4.05 -2.32
CA PRO A 37 6.66 -5.37 -2.85
C PRO A 37 5.93 -6.59 -2.29
N ASP A 38 5.40 -6.51 -1.08
CA ASP A 38 4.80 -7.63 -0.32
C ASP A 38 3.27 -7.55 -0.17
N ILE A 39 2.63 -6.40 -0.43
CA ILE A 39 1.22 -6.15 -0.08
C ILE A 39 0.26 -7.19 -0.68
N THR A 40 0.54 -7.65 -1.91
CA THR A 40 -0.26 -8.67 -2.60
C THR A 40 -0.15 -10.02 -1.90
N ALA A 41 1.07 -10.39 -1.51
CA ALA A 41 1.32 -11.65 -0.84
C ALA A 41 0.73 -11.65 0.57
N VAL A 42 0.82 -10.54 1.30
CA VAL A 42 0.18 -10.36 2.61
C VAL A 42 -1.34 -10.56 2.47
N ALA A 43 -2.00 -9.77 1.61
CA ALA A 43 -3.46 -9.84 1.46
C ALA A 43 -3.96 -11.24 1.06
N LYS A 44 -3.28 -11.90 0.10
CA LYS A 44 -3.66 -13.26 -0.32
C LYS A 44 -3.44 -14.32 0.76
N GLN A 45 -2.43 -14.16 1.62
CA GLN A 45 -2.12 -15.13 2.67
C GLN A 45 -3.00 -14.96 3.90
N THR A 46 -3.49 -13.75 4.17
CA THR A 46 -4.20 -13.43 5.42
C THR A 46 -5.65 -12.99 5.22
N ASN A 47 -6.10 -12.82 3.98
CA ASN A 47 -7.36 -12.18 3.62
C ASN A 47 -7.51 -10.73 4.14
N ALA A 48 -6.41 -10.03 4.42
CA ALA A 48 -6.45 -8.63 4.83
C ALA A 48 -6.97 -7.73 3.71
N THR A 49 -7.78 -6.73 4.06
CA THR A 49 -8.12 -5.64 3.14
C THR A 49 -6.94 -4.67 3.00
N ILE A 50 -6.54 -4.38 1.76
CA ILE A 50 -5.56 -3.35 1.43
C ILE A 50 -6.26 -2.00 1.36
N PHE A 51 -5.78 -1.05 2.15
CA PHE A 51 -6.16 0.35 2.14
C PHE A 51 -5.01 1.17 1.55
N GLY A 52 -5.26 1.89 0.47
CA GLY A 52 -4.22 2.66 -0.20
C GLY A 52 -4.76 3.62 -1.25
N THR A 53 -3.84 4.28 -1.95
CA THR A 53 -4.16 5.13 -3.11
C THR A 53 -4.54 4.26 -4.32
N GLU A 54 -5.09 4.87 -5.37
CA GLU A 54 -5.39 4.14 -6.61
C GLU A 54 -4.14 3.44 -7.19
N SER A 55 -2.96 4.05 -6.99
CA SER A 55 -1.68 3.45 -7.42
C SER A 55 -1.35 2.18 -6.63
N THR A 56 -1.58 2.19 -5.31
CA THR A 56 -1.45 0.99 -4.46
C THR A 56 -2.40 -0.09 -4.92
N LEU A 57 -3.68 0.26 -5.15
CA LEU A 57 -4.70 -0.69 -5.58
C LEU A 57 -4.40 -1.27 -6.96
N ASN A 58 -3.81 -0.49 -7.87
CA ASN A 58 -3.38 -0.99 -9.18
C ASN A 58 -2.23 -2.00 -9.10
N VAL A 59 -1.29 -1.84 -8.16
CA VAL A 59 -0.29 -2.90 -7.90
C VAL A 59 -0.95 -4.15 -7.31
N ALA A 60 -1.90 -3.99 -6.39
CA ALA A 60 -2.66 -5.13 -5.85
C ALA A 60 -3.51 -5.84 -6.92
N ARG A 61 -4.14 -5.11 -7.83
CA ARG A 61 -4.89 -5.65 -8.97
C ARG A 61 -3.98 -6.39 -9.95
N GLY A 62 -2.81 -5.83 -10.26
CA GLY A 62 -1.79 -6.53 -11.07
C GLY A 62 -1.31 -7.81 -10.37
N GLY A 63 -1.24 -7.79 -9.05
CA GLY A 63 -1.05 -8.95 -8.20
C GLY A 63 -2.25 -9.89 -8.08
N THR A 64 -3.37 -9.64 -8.78
CA THR A 64 -4.63 -10.42 -8.72
C THR A 64 -5.23 -10.55 -7.31
N VAL A 65 -5.12 -9.52 -6.48
CA VAL A 65 -5.85 -9.44 -5.21
C VAL A 65 -7.36 -9.29 -5.48
N PRO A 66 -8.24 -10.06 -4.81
CA PRO A 66 -9.70 -9.93 -4.93
C PRO A 66 -10.21 -8.50 -4.68
N ALA A 67 -11.20 -8.07 -5.46
CA ALA A 67 -11.70 -6.69 -5.41
C ALA A 67 -12.34 -6.31 -4.06
N ASP A 68 -12.89 -7.28 -3.33
CA ASP A 68 -13.44 -7.10 -1.97
C ASP A 68 -12.36 -6.88 -0.90
N GLN A 69 -11.09 -7.20 -1.21
CA GLN A 69 -9.93 -6.88 -0.39
C GLN A 69 -9.31 -5.53 -0.76
N LEU A 70 -9.91 -4.72 -1.63
CA LEU A 70 -9.34 -3.45 -2.08
C LEU A 70 -10.20 -2.27 -1.61
N LYS A 71 -9.61 -1.35 -0.86
CA LYS A 71 -10.28 -0.14 -0.39
C LYS A 71 -9.45 1.10 -0.71
N LEU A 72 -10.06 2.02 -1.47
CA LEU A 72 -9.48 3.32 -1.75
C LEU A 72 -9.52 4.17 -0.48
N LEU A 73 -8.40 4.80 -0.13
CA LEU A 73 -8.32 5.80 0.92
C LEU A 73 -8.68 7.19 0.39
N ALA A 74 -9.56 7.88 1.11
CA ALA A 74 -9.76 9.31 0.97
C ALA A 74 -9.21 10.08 2.18
N ALA A 75 -8.69 11.28 1.95
CA ALA A 75 -8.20 12.14 3.02
C ALA A 75 -9.35 12.50 3.99
N GLY A 76 -9.10 12.36 5.29
CA GLY A 76 -10.08 12.56 6.36
C GLY A 76 -11.04 11.37 6.55
N GLU A 77 -10.99 10.34 5.70
CA GLU A 77 -11.80 9.15 5.87
C GLU A 77 -11.32 8.34 7.08
N THR A 78 -12.28 7.78 7.81
CA THR A 78 -12.03 6.97 9.00
C THR A 78 -12.57 5.56 8.79
N HIS A 79 -11.76 4.57 9.13
CA HIS A 79 -12.08 3.16 9.03
C HIS A 79 -11.97 2.48 10.39
N VAL A 80 -12.97 1.68 10.75
CA VAL A 80 -12.97 0.88 11.97
C VAL A 80 -12.55 -0.54 11.64
N ILE A 81 -11.45 -1.00 12.25
CA ILE A 81 -10.86 -2.32 12.05
C ILE A 81 -10.79 -3.02 13.41
N GLY A 82 -11.84 -3.76 13.76
CA GLY A 82 -11.96 -4.34 15.10
C GLY A 82 -12.03 -3.23 16.15
N GLU A 83 -11.08 -3.21 17.07
CA GLU A 83 -10.98 -2.21 18.13
C GLU A 83 -10.27 -0.93 17.69
N PHE A 84 -9.59 -0.94 16.54
CA PHE A 84 -8.85 0.21 16.04
C PHE A 84 -9.73 1.14 15.21
N THR A 85 -9.59 2.44 15.43
CA THR A 85 -10.11 3.47 14.55
C THR A 85 -8.96 4.16 13.83
N VAL A 86 -8.90 4.03 12.51
CA VAL A 86 -7.81 4.55 11.67
C VAL A 86 -8.33 5.67 10.79
N THR A 87 -7.77 6.87 10.93
CA THR A 87 -8.08 8.04 10.08
C THR A 87 -6.90 8.35 9.16
N ALA A 88 -7.15 8.44 7.86
CA ALA A 88 -6.14 8.83 6.87
C ALA A 88 -6.02 10.36 6.77
N ILE A 89 -4.81 10.89 6.84
CA ILE A 89 -4.51 12.32 6.73
C ILE A 89 -3.59 12.51 5.53
N ALA A 90 -4.01 13.32 4.55
CA ALA A 90 -3.14 13.64 3.42
C ALA A 90 -1.88 14.36 3.93
N SER A 91 -0.70 13.87 3.54
CA SER A 91 0.57 14.35 4.06
C SER A 91 1.63 14.38 2.95
N PRO A 92 2.52 15.38 2.88
CA PRO A 92 3.62 15.37 1.93
C PRO A 92 4.54 14.16 2.17
N HIS A 93 4.97 13.49 1.10
CA HIS A 93 5.97 12.42 1.21
C HIS A 93 7.35 12.98 1.63
N SER A 94 7.68 14.21 1.23
CA SER A 94 8.87 14.96 1.70
C SER A 94 8.60 16.47 1.60
N VAL A 95 9.22 17.29 2.47
CA VAL A 95 9.21 18.74 2.30
C VAL A 95 10.21 19.10 1.19
N VAL A 96 9.71 19.25 -0.04
CA VAL A 96 10.51 19.81 -1.14
C VAL A 96 10.26 21.33 -1.17
N PRO A 97 11.28 22.19 -1.02
CA PRO A 97 11.10 23.65 -0.94
C PRO A 97 10.65 24.35 -2.23
N SER A 98 10.15 23.63 -3.24
CA SER A 98 9.72 24.23 -4.50
C SER A 98 8.21 24.32 -4.59
N HIS A 99 7.72 25.57 -4.54
CA HIS A 99 6.37 25.94 -4.92
C HIS A 99 6.04 25.38 -6.31
N ASN A 100 4.86 24.74 -6.41
CA ASN A 100 4.33 23.99 -7.56
C ASN A 100 4.88 22.56 -7.70
N GLU A 101 4.61 21.70 -6.73
CA GLU A 101 4.66 20.26 -6.95
C GLU A 101 3.60 19.91 -8.02
N PRO A 102 3.98 19.43 -9.22
CA PRO A 102 3.00 18.82 -10.13
C PRO A 102 2.32 17.65 -9.42
N ALA A 103 1.12 17.28 -9.85
CA ALA A 103 0.42 16.11 -9.31
C ALA A 103 1.39 14.92 -9.26
N THR A 104 1.52 14.30 -8.08
CA THR A 104 2.43 13.19 -7.85
C THR A 104 2.23 12.12 -8.93
N PRO A 105 3.30 11.64 -9.61
CA PRO A 105 3.17 10.59 -10.61
C PRO A 105 2.43 9.37 -10.03
N THR A 106 1.53 8.80 -10.83
CA THR A 106 0.65 7.69 -10.43
C THR A 106 0.94 6.42 -11.23
N ILE A 107 0.40 5.31 -10.72
CA ILE A 107 0.31 4.02 -11.43
C ILE A 107 -1.14 3.91 -11.94
N PRO A 108 -1.43 4.29 -13.20
CA PRO A 108 -2.81 4.47 -13.66
C PRO A 108 -3.54 3.16 -13.98
N GLU A 109 -2.80 2.09 -14.26
CA GLU A 109 -3.32 0.79 -14.66
C GLU A 109 -2.74 -0.33 -13.80
N PRO A 110 -3.40 -1.50 -13.70
CA PRO A 110 -2.86 -2.65 -12.99
C PRO A 110 -1.41 -2.95 -13.35
N LEU A 111 -0.54 -3.07 -12.35
CA LEU A 111 0.91 -3.25 -12.54
C LEU A 111 1.37 -4.54 -11.86
N GLU A 112 1.91 -5.46 -12.64
CA GLU A 112 2.50 -6.70 -12.14
C GLU A 112 3.92 -6.49 -11.57
N LEU A 113 4.21 -7.15 -10.45
CA LEU A 113 5.55 -7.25 -9.89
C LEU A 113 6.28 -8.50 -10.44
N PRO A 114 7.61 -8.46 -10.63
CA PRO A 114 8.53 -7.42 -10.20
C PRO A 114 8.55 -6.19 -11.13
N ALA A 115 8.59 -4.98 -10.56
CA ALA A 115 8.61 -3.73 -11.30
C ALA A 115 9.87 -2.89 -10.98
N SER A 116 10.25 -1.97 -11.86
CA SER A 116 11.36 -1.04 -11.57
C SER A 116 10.92 0.04 -10.56
N SER A 117 11.86 0.65 -9.84
CA SER A 117 11.54 1.77 -8.95
C SER A 117 10.87 2.94 -9.67
N LYS A 118 11.21 3.18 -10.95
CA LYS A 118 10.57 4.21 -11.77
C LYS A 118 9.10 3.90 -12.10
N ALA A 119 8.75 2.62 -12.22
CA ALA A 119 7.37 2.20 -12.47
C ALA A 119 6.50 2.24 -11.21
N LEU A 120 7.12 2.10 -10.02
CA LEU A 120 6.45 2.20 -8.73
C LEU A 120 6.44 3.65 -8.26
N ALA A 121 5.63 4.46 -8.95
CA ALA A 121 5.45 5.87 -8.64
C ALA A 121 4.66 6.05 -7.32
N GLU A 122 4.95 7.13 -6.58
CA GLU A 122 4.40 7.40 -5.24
C GLU A 122 2.87 7.37 -5.18
N GLY A 123 2.17 7.96 -6.15
CA GLY A 123 0.71 7.92 -6.20
C GLY A 123 -0.01 8.70 -5.09
N GLY A 124 0.68 9.58 -4.37
CA GLY A 124 0.19 10.32 -3.20
C GLY A 124 0.61 9.66 -1.87
N ASN A 125 0.48 10.41 -0.77
CA ASN A 125 0.94 9.96 0.54
C ASN A 125 -0.04 10.32 1.67
N PHE A 126 -0.16 9.40 2.63
CA PHE A 126 -0.98 9.53 3.82
C PHE A 126 -0.17 9.26 5.10
N ASP A 127 -0.51 10.01 6.14
CA ASP A 127 -0.26 9.63 7.54
C ASP A 127 -1.53 9.05 8.16
N PHE A 128 -1.37 8.26 9.22
CA PHE A 128 -2.48 7.62 9.90
C PHE A 128 -2.55 8.00 11.37
N VAL A 129 -3.73 8.43 11.82
CA VAL A 129 -4.05 8.51 13.25
C VAL A 129 -4.76 7.23 13.64
N VAL A 130 -4.22 6.51 14.61
CA VAL A 130 -4.80 5.27 15.15
C VAL A 130 -5.23 5.53 16.59
N LYS A 131 -6.48 5.20 16.91
CA LYS A 131 -7.06 5.25 18.26
C LYS A 131 -7.55 3.88 18.67
#